data_AF-A0A535KCS3-F1
#
_entry.id   AF-A0A535KCS3-F1
#
_cell.length_a   1.000
_cell.length_b   1.000
_cell.length_c   1.000
_cell.angle_alpha   90.00
_cell.angle_beta   90.00
_cell.angle_gamma   90.00
#
_symmetry.space_group_name_H-M   'P 1'
#
loop_
_entity.id
_entity.type
_entity.pdbx_description
1 polymer ?
#
loop_
_entity_poly.entity_id
_entity_poly.type
_entity_poly.pdbx_seq_one_letter_code
_entity_poly.pdbx_strand_id
1 'polypeptide(L)'
;MNIAELETKTITELRDIARDLELSGYTTLKKQDLVFRLLQANTEQQGNIFSAGVLEIVEDGFGFLRQERFLPGNMDVYVSQSQIRRFGLRTGDMVSGQVRPPKDNEKYYGLLRVEAINGLDPEIAKRRPHFDVLTPIFPREMFNLETTPSNISGRIINLVAPIGRGQRGLIVSPPKAGKTMLLKSIANSITENYNDVHLMIALIGERPEEVTDMKRSVRAEVIS
;
A
#
# COMPACT_ATOMS: atom_id res chain seq x y z
N MET A 1 -22.43 -6.15 -1.84
CA MET A 1 -21.06 -6.66 -1.86
C MET A 1 -20.25 -5.87 -0.84
N ASN A 2 -19.80 -6.52 0.22
CA ASN A 2 -18.99 -5.90 1.27
C ASN A 2 -17.61 -6.58 1.36
N ILE A 3 -16.62 -5.91 1.94
CA ILE A 3 -15.25 -6.43 2.03
C ILE A 3 -15.17 -7.78 2.76
N ALA A 4 -15.93 -7.95 3.85
CA ALA A 4 -15.96 -9.21 4.60
C ALA A 4 -16.37 -10.41 3.72
N GLU A 5 -17.29 -10.22 2.77
CA GLU A 5 -17.71 -11.27 1.83
C GLU A 5 -16.61 -11.56 0.81
N LEU A 6 -15.93 -10.52 0.32
CA LEU A 6 -14.88 -10.64 -0.69
C LEU A 6 -13.60 -11.26 -0.14
N GLU A 7 -13.25 -11.00 1.13
CA GLU A 7 -12.05 -11.58 1.75
C GLU A 7 -12.14 -13.11 1.91
N THR A 8 -13.34 -13.63 2.20
CA THR A 8 -13.57 -15.07 2.37
C THR A 8 -13.51 -15.85 1.05
N LYS A 9 -13.68 -15.16 -0.09
CA LYS A 9 -13.66 -15.79 -1.42
C LYS A 9 -12.25 -16.13 -1.87
N THR A 10 -12.18 -17.16 -2.71
CA THR A 10 -10.98 -17.57 -3.43
C THR A 10 -10.67 -16.59 -4.56
N ILE A 11 -9.40 -16.54 -5.01
CA ILE A 11 -9.01 -15.67 -6.12
C ILE A 11 -9.77 -16.01 -7.42
N THR A 12 -10.13 -17.28 -7.61
CA THR A 12 -10.93 -17.75 -8.73
C THR A 12 -12.34 -17.17 -8.68
N GLU A 13 -13.02 -17.27 -7.54
CA GLU A 13 -14.37 -16.69 -7.36
C GLU A 13 -14.36 -15.16 -7.53
N LEU A 14 -13.32 -14.48 -7.01
CA LEU A 14 -13.18 -13.03 -7.19
C LEU A 14 -13.00 -12.65 -8.66
N ARG A 15 -12.29 -13.47 -9.44
CA ARG A 15 -12.12 -13.25 -10.89
C ARG A 15 -13.41 -13.50 -11.66
N ASP A 16 -14.23 -14.45 -11.24
CA ASP A 16 -15.54 -14.68 -11.85
C ASP A 16 -16.48 -13.50 -11.57
N ILE A 17 -16.52 -12.99 -10.34
CA ILE A 17 -17.27 -11.76 -10.02
C ILE A 17 -16.76 -10.57 -10.85
N ALA A 18 -15.44 -10.45 -11.03
CA ALA A 18 -14.87 -9.38 -11.86
C ALA A 18 -15.25 -9.50 -13.33
N ARG A 19 -15.44 -10.73 -13.84
CA ARG A 19 -15.96 -10.98 -15.19
C ARG A 19 -17.42 -10.55 -15.31
N ASP A 20 -18.24 -10.87 -14.31
CA ASP A 20 -19.66 -10.51 -14.29
C ASP A 20 -19.86 -8.99 -14.21
N LEU A 21 -18.93 -8.27 -13.57
CA LEU A 21 -18.89 -6.80 -13.53
C LEU A 21 -18.18 -6.17 -14.74
N GLU A 22 -17.83 -6.95 -15.76
CA GLU A 22 -17.16 -6.52 -17.00
C GLU A 22 -15.85 -5.73 -16.78
N LEU A 23 -15.11 -6.05 -15.71
CA LEU A 23 -13.85 -5.39 -15.43
C LEU A 23 -12.77 -5.82 -16.42
N SER A 24 -11.86 -4.89 -16.76
CA SER A 24 -10.69 -5.18 -17.60
C SER A 24 -9.41 -5.29 -16.75
N GLY A 25 -8.46 -6.12 -17.20
CA GLY A 25 -7.14 -6.24 -16.57
C GLY A 25 -7.11 -6.87 -15.16
N TYR A 26 -8.17 -7.59 -14.75
CA TYR A 26 -8.25 -8.20 -13.42
C TYR A 26 -7.44 -9.50 -13.26
N THR A 27 -7.00 -10.12 -14.36
CA THR A 27 -6.34 -11.44 -14.34
C THR A 27 -4.98 -11.41 -13.66
N THR A 28 -4.21 -10.33 -13.79
CA THR A 28 -2.88 -10.18 -13.21
C THR A 28 -2.88 -9.58 -11.80
N LEU A 29 -4.03 -9.13 -11.31
CA LEU A 29 -4.13 -8.48 -10.00
C LEU A 29 -3.94 -9.49 -8.85
N LYS A 30 -3.27 -9.04 -7.79
CA LYS A 30 -3.23 -9.77 -6.53
C LYS A 30 -4.61 -9.78 -5.89
N LYS A 31 -4.85 -10.71 -4.96
CA LYS A 31 -6.14 -10.85 -4.28
C LYS A 31 -6.62 -9.52 -3.68
N GLN A 32 -5.75 -8.81 -2.96
CA GLN A 32 -6.09 -7.54 -2.33
C GLN A 32 -6.46 -6.45 -3.35
N ASP A 33 -5.66 -6.29 -4.40
CA ASP A 33 -5.95 -5.32 -5.47
C ASP A 33 -7.26 -5.63 -6.21
N LEU A 34 -7.55 -6.93 -6.39
CA LEU A 34 -8.79 -7.39 -7.00
C LEU A 34 -10.00 -7.08 -6.11
N VAL A 35 -9.91 -7.34 -4.80
CA VAL A 35 -10.95 -6.98 -3.83
C VAL A 35 -11.22 -5.48 -3.86
N PHE A 36 -10.17 -4.66 -3.85
CA PHE A 36 -10.29 -3.21 -3.94
C PHE A 36 -11.03 -2.78 -5.22
N ARG A 37 -10.63 -3.32 -6.38
CA ARG A 37 -11.24 -2.99 -7.67
C ARG A 37 -12.72 -3.41 -7.75
N LEU A 38 -13.08 -4.52 -7.13
CA LEU A 38 -14.48 -4.97 -7.01
C LEU A 38 -15.30 -4.03 -6.12
N LEU A 39 -14.76 -3.58 -4.98
CA LEU A 39 -15.42 -2.62 -4.10
C LEU A 39 -15.66 -1.29 -4.81
N GLN A 40 -14.65 -0.82 -5.56
CA GLN A 40 -14.77 0.38 -6.39
C GLN A 40 -15.89 0.23 -7.43
N ALA A 41 -15.83 -0.82 -8.25
CA ALA A 41 -16.80 -1.05 -9.31
C ALA A 41 -18.24 -1.18 -8.80
N ASN A 42 -18.44 -1.92 -7.69
CA ASN A 42 -19.77 -2.04 -7.07
C ASN A 42 -20.28 -0.70 -6.52
N THR A 43 -19.40 0.15 -5.98
CA THR A 43 -19.77 1.47 -5.49
C THR A 43 -20.17 2.40 -6.64
N GLU A 44 -19.38 2.39 -7.73
CA GLU A 44 -19.62 3.20 -8.92
C GLU A 44 -20.92 2.78 -9.65
N GLN A 45 -21.23 1.48 -9.72
CA GLN A 45 -22.50 0.98 -10.27
C GLN A 45 -23.73 1.46 -9.47
N GLN A 46 -23.56 1.73 -8.17
CA GLN A 46 -24.61 2.31 -7.33
C GLN A 46 -24.72 3.83 -7.49
N GLY A 47 -23.97 4.44 -8.41
CA GLY A 47 -23.93 5.88 -8.64
C GLY A 47 -23.16 6.67 -7.60
N ASN A 48 -22.38 6.00 -6.75
CA ASN A 48 -21.59 6.63 -5.69
C ASN A 48 -20.13 6.81 -6.13
N ILE A 49 -19.45 7.82 -5.58
CA ILE A 49 -18.02 8.02 -5.82
C ILE A 49 -17.24 7.16 -4.82
N PHE A 50 -16.23 6.45 -5.30
CA PHE A 50 -15.31 5.68 -4.45
C PHE A 50 -13.94 6.35 -4.44
N SER A 51 -13.30 6.40 -3.27
CA SER A 51 -11.94 6.94 -3.15
C SER A 51 -11.18 6.22 -2.05
N ALA A 52 -9.86 6.27 -2.15
CA ALA A 52 -8.94 5.74 -1.16
C ALA A 52 -7.76 6.69 -0.96
N GLY A 53 -7.19 6.66 0.23
CA GLY A 53 -6.00 7.43 0.56
C GLY A 53 -5.49 7.12 1.95
N VAL A 54 -4.29 7.62 2.25
CA VAL A 54 -3.68 7.46 3.57
C VAL A 54 -4.15 8.58 4.49
N LEU A 55 -4.70 8.21 5.63
CA LEU A 55 -5.22 9.15 6.61
C LEU A 55 -4.10 9.94 7.27
N GLU A 56 -4.24 11.25 7.26
CA GLU A 56 -3.49 12.18 8.10
C GLU A 56 -4.47 12.88 9.06
N ILE A 57 -4.32 12.67 10.36
CA ILE A 57 -5.11 13.35 11.40
C ILE A 57 -4.40 14.65 11.78
N VAL A 58 -5.13 15.75 11.76
CA VAL A 58 -4.65 17.10 12.12
C VAL A 58 -4.94 17.38 13.60
N GLU A 59 -4.31 18.39 14.19
CA GLU A 59 -4.38 18.73 15.63
C GLU A 59 -5.83 18.88 16.17
N ASP A 60 -6.76 19.37 15.35
CA ASP A 60 -8.18 19.53 15.71
C ASP A 60 -8.97 18.20 15.73
N GLY A 61 -8.32 17.08 15.41
CA GLY A 61 -8.85 15.72 15.50
C GLY A 61 -9.77 15.30 14.36
N PHE A 62 -9.93 16.12 13.33
CA PHE A 62 -10.37 15.67 12.00
C PHE A 62 -9.15 15.30 11.15
N GLY A 63 -9.37 14.69 9.97
CA GLY A 63 -8.27 14.29 9.11
C GLY A 63 -8.59 14.37 7.63
N PHE A 64 -7.57 14.10 6.82
CA PHE A 64 -7.66 14.03 5.37
C PHE A 64 -7.08 12.73 4.86
N LEU A 65 -7.75 12.09 3.90
CA LEU A 65 -7.14 11.02 3.11
C LEU A 65 -6.29 11.66 2.04
N ARG A 66 -4.97 11.56 2.20
CA ARG A 66 -3.99 12.00 1.21
C ARG A 66 -3.96 11.01 0.06
N GLN A 67 -4.10 11.50 -1.17
CA GLN A 67 -4.08 10.67 -2.36
C GLN A 67 -2.69 10.59 -2.99
N GLU A 68 -2.20 11.70 -3.52
CA GLU A 68 -0.94 11.73 -4.27
C GLU A 68 0.24 12.08 -3.35
N ARG A 69 1.26 11.20 -3.34
CA ARG A 69 2.54 11.42 -2.66
C ARG A 69 2.45 11.76 -1.17
N PHE A 70 1.30 11.50 -0.54
CA PHE A 70 1.03 11.86 0.86
C PHE A 70 1.11 13.37 1.14
N LEU A 71 0.97 14.20 0.10
CA LEU A 71 1.00 15.66 0.23
C LEU A 71 -0.42 16.23 0.21
N PRO A 72 -0.64 17.41 0.85
CA PRO A 72 -1.93 18.08 0.78
C PRO A 72 -2.33 18.41 -0.66
N GLY A 73 -3.49 17.91 -1.07
CA GLY A 73 -4.04 18.05 -2.41
C GLY A 73 -5.48 18.54 -2.42
N ASN A 74 -5.93 19.05 -3.57
CA ASN A 74 -7.34 19.46 -3.74
C ASN A 74 -8.29 18.25 -3.84
N MET A 75 -7.75 17.06 -4.13
CA MET A 75 -8.51 15.81 -4.18
C MET A 75 -8.55 15.07 -2.84
N ASP A 76 -8.01 15.69 -1.77
CA ASP A 76 -8.04 15.09 -0.45
C ASP A 76 -9.48 14.95 0.06
N VAL A 77 -9.71 13.85 0.78
CA VAL A 77 -11.03 13.51 1.32
C VAL A 77 -11.04 13.84 2.81
N TYR A 78 -11.90 14.76 3.21
CA TYR A 78 -12.17 15.08 4.60
C TYR A 78 -12.77 13.88 5.34
N VAL A 79 -12.21 13.59 6.52
CA VAL A 79 -12.65 12.57 7.46
C VAL A 79 -13.00 13.24 8.77
N SER A 80 -14.25 13.05 9.22
CA SER A 80 -14.73 13.66 10.45
C SER A 80 -14.17 12.99 11.70
N GLN A 81 -14.06 13.75 12.79
CA GLN A 81 -13.61 13.24 14.09
C GLN A 81 -14.48 12.07 14.59
N SER A 82 -15.78 12.07 14.30
CA SER A 82 -16.69 10.99 14.68
C SER A 82 -16.37 9.68 13.96
N GLN A 83 -16.01 9.74 12.67
CA GLN A 83 -15.57 8.57 11.89
C GLN A 83 -14.23 8.04 12.41
N ILE A 84 -13.27 8.93 12.67
CA ILE A 84 -11.97 8.57 13.25
C ILE A 84 -12.15 7.81 14.57
N ARG A 85 -12.97 8.35 15.48
CA ARG A 85 -13.24 7.71 16.78
C ARG A 85 -14.01 6.41 16.64
N ARG A 86 -15.04 6.37 15.77
CA ARG A 86 -15.90 5.19 15.58
C ARG A 86 -15.09 3.96 15.14
N PHE A 87 -14.21 4.14 14.15
CA PHE A 87 -13.42 3.05 13.58
C PHE A 87 -12.02 2.90 14.19
N GLY A 88 -11.66 3.76 15.16
CA GLY A 88 -10.33 3.74 15.77
C GLY A 88 -9.21 4.01 14.75
N LEU A 89 -9.46 4.95 13.83
CA LEU A 89 -8.51 5.32 12.79
C LEU A 89 -7.27 6.01 13.40
N ARG A 90 -6.12 5.81 12.76
CA ARG A 90 -4.83 6.37 13.14
C ARG A 90 -4.16 6.95 11.91
N THR A 91 -3.32 7.98 12.09
CA THR A 91 -2.49 8.51 11.01
C THR A 91 -1.65 7.37 10.40
N GLY A 92 -1.65 7.28 9.07
CA GLY A 92 -1.02 6.20 8.31
C GLY A 92 -1.96 5.08 7.89
N ASP A 93 -3.22 5.05 8.34
CA ASP A 93 -4.20 4.07 7.85
C ASP A 93 -4.56 4.34 6.39
N MET A 94 -4.45 3.31 5.54
CA MET A 94 -5.04 3.31 4.21
C MET A 94 -6.54 3.11 4.34
N VAL A 95 -7.32 4.16 4.10
CA VAL A 95 -8.78 4.11 4.20
C VAL A 95 -9.36 4.16 2.79
N SER A 96 -10.30 3.26 2.50
CA SER A 96 -11.06 3.27 1.26
C SER A 96 -12.55 3.27 1.55
N GLY A 97 -13.31 3.98 0.73
CA GLY A 97 -14.73 4.07 0.94
C GLY A 97 -15.47 4.99 0.00
N GLN A 98 -16.76 5.14 0.29
CA GLN A 98 -17.66 5.99 -0.47
C GLN A 98 -17.42 7.45 -0.08
N VAL A 99 -17.29 8.31 -1.09
CA VAL A 99 -17.10 9.74 -0.92
C VAL A 99 -18.22 10.51 -1.59
N ARG A 100 -18.43 11.74 -1.11
CA ARG A 100 -19.37 12.70 -1.70
C ARG A 100 -18.63 13.96 -2.12
N PRO A 101 -19.09 14.65 -3.17
CA PRO A 101 -18.54 15.95 -3.53
C PRO A 101 -18.74 16.97 -2.40
N PRO A 102 -17.90 18.02 -2.35
CA PRO A 102 -18.11 19.15 -1.47
C PRO A 102 -19.48 19.79 -1.72
N LYS A 103 -20.16 20.19 -0.65
CA LYS A 103 -21.31 21.12 -0.73
C LYS A 103 -20.82 22.54 -1.02
N ASP A 104 -21.73 23.46 -1.32
CA ASP A 104 -21.40 24.86 -1.67
C ASP A 104 -20.49 25.58 -0.65
N ASN A 105 -20.52 25.17 0.63
CA ASN A 105 -19.69 25.73 1.71
C ASN A 105 -18.45 24.89 2.06
N GLU A 106 -18.17 23.81 1.34
CA GLU A 106 -17.07 22.89 1.61
C GLU A 106 -16.02 22.96 0.49
N LYS A 107 -14.74 22.82 0.85
CA LYS A 107 -13.63 22.83 -0.12
C LYS A 107 -13.22 21.43 -0.60
N TYR A 108 -13.46 20.40 0.23
CA TYR A 108 -12.94 19.05 0.04
C TYR A 108 -14.07 18.04 -0.12
N TYR A 109 -13.76 16.91 -0.75
CA TYR A 109 -14.64 15.74 -0.74
C TYR A 109 -14.85 15.27 0.70
N GLY A 110 -16.03 14.71 1.01
CA GLY A 110 -16.32 14.16 2.33
C GLY A 110 -16.38 12.64 2.28
N LEU A 111 -15.75 11.96 3.23
CA LEU A 111 -15.93 10.52 3.41
C LEU A 111 -17.35 10.25 3.93
N LEU A 112 -18.15 9.51 3.17
CA LEU A 112 -19.51 9.14 3.55
C LEU A 112 -19.52 7.84 4.36
N ARG A 113 -18.85 6.80 3.82
CA ARG A 113 -18.83 5.46 4.41
C ARG A 113 -17.44 4.85 4.24
N VAL A 114 -16.90 4.29 5.33
CA VAL A 114 -15.67 3.49 5.29
C VAL A 114 -16.04 2.08 4.81
N GLU A 115 -15.39 1.62 3.75
CA GLU A 115 -15.52 0.24 3.24
C GLU A 115 -14.39 -0.64 3.76
N ALA A 116 -13.16 -0.13 3.79
CA ALA A 116 -11.99 -0.89 4.26
C ALA A 116 -10.93 -0.01 4.92
N ILE A 117 -10.18 -0.62 5.84
CA ILE A 117 -9.02 -0.03 6.52
C ILE A 117 -7.84 -0.98 6.37
N ASN A 118 -6.76 -0.53 5.74
CA ASN A 118 -5.57 -1.32 5.41
C ASN A 118 -5.93 -2.62 4.65
N GLY A 119 -6.96 -2.55 3.80
CA GLY A 119 -7.46 -3.69 3.04
C GLY A 119 -8.24 -4.73 3.87
N LEU A 120 -8.60 -4.41 5.11
CA LEU A 120 -9.38 -5.26 6.02
C LEU A 120 -10.75 -4.65 6.33
N ASP A 121 -11.66 -5.49 6.81
CA ASP A 121 -12.93 -5.04 7.38
C ASP A 121 -12.71 -4.03 8.53
N PRO A 122 -13.44 -2.90 8.56
CA PRO A 122 -13.24 -1.87 9.57
C PRO A 122 -13.41 -2.33 11.02
N GLU A 123 -14.30 -3.29 11.28
CA GLU A 123 -14.54 -3.82 12.63
C GLU A 123 -13.39 -4.72 13.10
N ILE A 124 -12.75 -5.44 12.16
CA ILE A 124 -11.54 -6.23 12.43
C ILE A 124 -10.37 -5.29 12.67
N ALA A 125 -10.17 -4.32 11.76
CA ALA A 125 -9.07 -3.39 11.80
C ALA A 125 -9.03 -2.61 13.14
N LYS A 126 -10.18 -2.27 13.71
CA LYS A 126 -10.29 -1.57 15.00
C LYS A 126 -9.61 -2.31 16.16
N ARG A 127 -9.55 -3.64 16.12
CA ARG A 127 -8.97 -4.48 17.19
C ARG A 127 -7.46 -4.65 17.08
N ARG A 128 -6.83 -4.09 16.05
CA ARG A 128 -5.39 -4.25 15.82
C ARG A 128 -4.56 -3.61 16.94
N PRO A 129 -3.50 -4.29 17.42
CA PRO A 129 -2.60 -3.73 18.41
C PRO A 129 -1.93 -2.46 17.89
N HIS A 130 -1.43 -1.62 18.80
CA HIS A 130 -0.50 -0.55 18.42
C HIS A 130 0.86 -1.18 18.06
N PHE A 131 1.56 -0.59 17.09
CA PHE A 131 2.88 -1.10 16.69
C PHE A 131 3.86 -1.08 17.87
N ASP A 132 3.80 -0.03 18.71
CA ASP A 132 4.70 0.16 19.85
C ASP A 132 4.52 -0.84 20.99
N VAL A 133 3.40 -1.59 21.01
CA VAL A 133 3.17 -2.64 22.02
C VAL A 133 3.60 -4.02 21.55
N LEU A 134 4.01 -4.17 20.29
CA LEU A 134 4.50 -5.44 19.77
C LEU A 134 5.85 -5.78 20.38
N THR A 135 6.09 -7.06 20.64
CA THR A 135 7.37 -7.53 21.16
C THR A 135 8.40 -7.57 20.02
N PRO A 136 9.49 -6.77 20.09
CA PRO A 136 10.54 -6.83 19.09
C PRO A 136 11.32 -8.14 19.23
N ILE A 137 11.49 -8.84 18.10
CA ILE A 137 12.26 -10.09 18.03
C ILE A 137 13.25 -10.03 16.87
N PHE A 138 14.29 -10.85 16.94
CA PHE A 138 15.21 -11.02 15.81
C PHE A 138 14.52 -11.71 14.62
N PRO A 139 14.92 -11.38 13.38
CA PRO A 139 14.43 -12.06 12.19
C PRO A 139 14.64 -13.57 12.28
N ARG A 140 13.58 -14.34 12.01
CA ARG A 140 13.63 -15.81 11.96
C ARG A 140 13.51 -16.37 10.54
N GLU A 141 13.00 -15.55 9.63
CA GLU A 141 12.77 -15.91 8.24
C GLU A 141 13.65 -15.03 7.35
N MET A 142 14.42 -15.65 6.48
CA MET A 142 15.30 -14.98 5.53
C MET A 142 14.55 -14.67 4.23
N PHE A 143 14.79 -13.48 3.67
CA PHE A 143 14.50 -13.20 2.27
C PHE A 143 15.58 -13.84 1.40
N ASN A 144 15.18 -14.80 0.59
CA ASN A 144 16.02 -15.35 -0.45
C ASN A 144 16.06 -14.35 -1.62
N LEU A 145 17.23 -13.76 -1.87
CA LEU A 145 17.43 -12.80 -2.96
C LEU A 145 18.00 -13.45 -4.23
N GLU A 146 18.16 -14.77 -4.26
CA GLU A 146 18.57 -15.50 -5.46
C GLU A 146 17.37 -15.66 -6.39
N THR A 147 17.53 -15.26 -7.65
CA THR A 147 16.51 -15.38 -8.70
C THR A 147 17.08 -16.09 -9.92
N THR A 148 17.78 -15.36 -10.79
CA THR A 148 18.47 -15.91 -11.96
C THR A 148 19.97 -16.08 -11.70
N PRO A 149 20.67 -16.98 -12.41
CA PRO A 149 22.12 -17.15 -12.25
C PRO A 149 22.94 -15.87 -12.48
N SER A 150 22.42 -14.94 -13.28
CA SER A 150 23.02 -13.63 -13.55
C SER A 150 22.88 -12.63 -12.40
N ASN A 151 21.97 -12.85 -11.45
CA ASN A 151 21.79 -11.98 -10.29
C ASN A 151 22.84 -12.30 -9.21
N ILE A 152 24.10 -12.00 -9.52
CA ILE A 152 25.25 -12.27 -8.64
C ILE A 152 25.11 -11.49 -7.33
N SER A 153 24.60 -10.25 -7.37
CA SER A 153 24.39 -9.40 -6.20
C SER A 153 23.49 -10.06 -5.15
N GLY A 154 22.32 -10.57 -5.55
CA GLY A 154 21.41 -11.25 -4.63
C GLY A 154 22.03 -12.50 -3.99
N ARG A 155 22.78 -13.29 -4.78
CA ARG A 155 23.48 -14.49 -4.31
C ARG A 155 24.58 -14.17 -3.30
N ILE A 156 25.38 -13.13 -3.56
CA ILE A 156 26.43 -12.70 -2.63
C ILE A 156 25.80 -12.19 -1.33
N ILE A 157 24.72 -11.40 -1.40
CA ILE A 157 24.02 -10.92 -0.19
C ILE A 157 23.51 -12.11 0.62
N ASN A 158 22.88 -13.10 0.00
CA ASN A 158 22.41 -14.30 0.71
C ASN A 158 23.52 -15.01 1.50
N LEU A 159 24.72 -15.07 0.94
CA LEU A 159 25.86 -15.78 1.56
C LEU A 159 26.57 -14.95 2.62
N VAL A 160 26.76 -13.66 2.38
CA VAL A 160 27.66 -12.80 3.19
C VAL A 160 26.90 -11.95 4.19
N ALA A 161 25.69 -11.50 3.83
CA ALA A 161 24.89 -10.56 4.63
C ALA A 161 23.39 -10.84 4.46
N PRO A 162 22.90 -12.01 4.91
CA PRO A 162 21.51 -12.42 4.71
C PRO A 162 20.53 -11.40 5.31
N ILE A 163 19.47 -11.09 4.56
CA ILE A 163 18.43 -10.14 4.97
C ILE A 163 17.21 -10.92 5.44
N GLY A 164 16.77 -10.70 6.68
CA GLY A 164 15.57 -11.32 7.24
C GLY A 164 14.34 -10.41 7.31
N ARG A 165 13.17 -11.02 7.55
CA ARG A 165 11.93 -10.29 7.87
C ARG A 165 12.07 -9.57 9.19
N GLY A 166 12.04 -8.23 9.15
CA GLY A 166 12.33 -7.36 10.30
C GLY A 166 13.79 -6.94 10.41
N GLN A 167 14.63 -7.23 9.41
CA GLN A 167 16.03 -6.83 9.41
C GLN A 167 16.16 -5.31 9.30
N ARG A 168 17.02 -4.75 10.16
CA ARG A 168 17.55 -3.38 10.01
C ARG A 168 18.96 -3.47 9.46
N GLY A 169 19.15 -3.00 8.24
CA GLY A 169 20.43 -3.04 7.52
C GLY A 169 20.90 -1.65 7.10
N LEU A 170 22.21 -1.50 6.93
CA LEU A 170 22.83 -0.30 6.38
C LEU A 170 23.75 -0.71 5.24
N ILE A 171 23.52 -0.15 4.04
CA ILE A 171 24.42 -0.29 2.90
C ILE A 171 25.36 0.91 2.91
N VAL A 172 26.60 0.68 3.32
CA VAL A 172 27.66 1.70 3.31
C VAL A 172 28.36 1.63 1.96
N SER A 173 28.34 2.73 1.20
CA SER A 173 28.96 2.78 -0.13
C SER A 173 29.54 4.17 -0.42
N PRO A 174 30.77 4.28 -0.96
CA PRO A 174 31.27 5.54 -1.47
C PRO A 174 30.47 5.99 -2.72
N PRO A 175 30.59 7.27 -3.13
CA PRO A 175 29.95 7.76 -4.35
C PRO A 175 30.32 6.90 -5.57
N LYS A 176 29.35 6.63 -6.45
CA LYS A 176 29.50 5.84 -7.68
C LYS A 176 29.88 4.37 -7.50
N ALA A 177 29.73 3.79 -6.30
CA ALA A 177 30.00 2.37 -6.04
C ALA A 177 28.85 1.41 -6.39
N GLY A 178 27.81 1.87 -7.10
CA GLY A 178 26.70 1.01 -7.53
C GLY A 178 25.58 0.81 -6.50
N LYS A 179 25.43 1.70 -5.49
CA LYS A 179 24.33 1.70 -4.50
C LYS A 179 22.97 1.44 -5.16
N THR A 180 22.66 2.18 -6.21
CA THR A 180 21.38 2.11 -6.92
C THR A 180 21.17 0.77 -7.60
N MET A 181 22.22 0.18 -8.21
CA MET A 181 22.12 -1.15 -8.81
C MET A 181 21.88 -2.23 -7.76
N LEU A 182 22.53 -2.14 -6.61
CA LEU A 182 22.32 -3.07 -5.50
C LEU A 182 20.88 -3.00 -4.97
N LEU A 183 20.37 -1.79 -4.74
CA LEU A 183 18.99 -1.57 -4.27
C LEU A 183 17.96 -2.11 -5.26
N LYS A 184 18.14 -1.87 -6.56
CA LYS A 184 17.28 -2.44 -7.61
C LYS A 184 17.30 -3.96 -7.62
N SER A 185 18.49 -4.57 -7.48
CA SER A 185 18.63 -6.03 -7.41
C SER A 185 17.87 -6.60 -6.21
N ILE A 186 18.02 -6.02 -5.01
CA ILE A 186 17.28 -6.44 -3.81
C ILE A 186 15.77 -6.32 -4.05
N ALA A 187 15.32 -5.16 -4.53
CA ALA A 187 13.91 -4.86 -4.74
C ALA A 187 13.25 -5.81 -5.77
N ASN A 188 13.93 -6.07 -6.89
CA ASN A 188 13.44 -7.00 -7.90
C ASN A 188 13.45 -8.44 -7.41
N SER A 189 14.46 -8.84 -6.64
CA SER A 189 14.53 -10.19 -6.06
C SER A 189 13.39 -10.42 -5.07
N ILE A 190 13.07 -9.41 -4.24
CA ILE A 190 11.93 -9.49 -3.30
C ILE A 190 10.61 -9.62 -4.06
N THR A 191 10.38 -8.81 -5.09
CA THR A 191 9.10 -8.81 -5.84
C THR A 191 8.92 -10.05 -6.71
N GLU A 192 10.02 -10.69 -7.14
CA GLU A 192 9.99 -11.96 -7.87
C GLU A 192 9.71 -13.15 -6.95
N ASN A 193 10.39 -13.22 -5.80
CA ASN A 193 10.32 -14.37 -4.90
C ASN A 193 9.15 -14.30 -3.90
N TYR A 194 8.59 -13.11 -3.63
CA TYR A 194 7.59 -12.91 -2.59
C TYR A 194 6.39 -12.10 -3.08
N ASN A 195 5.20 -12.67 -2.94
CA ASN A 195 3.94 -12.02 -3.30
C ASN A 195 3.26 -11.30 -2.13
N ASP A 196 3.65 -11.63 -0.90
CA ASP A 196 3.08 -11.13 0.35
C ASP A 196 3.78 -9.88 0.89
N VAL A 197 4.93 -9.51 0.32
CA VAL A 197 5.69 -8.33 0.73
C VAL A 197 5.12 -7.09 0.05
N HIS A 198 4.78 -6.10 0.87
CA HIS A 198 4.49 -4.75 0.40
C HIS A 198 5.81 -3.95 0.36
N LEU A 199 6.31 -3.68 -0.84
CA LEU A 199 7.62 -3.05 -1.05
C LEU A 199 7.48 -1.56 -1.32
N MET A 200 8.05 -0.74 -0.43
CA MET A 200 8.13 0.70 -0.54
C MET A 200 9.59 1.14 -0.76
N ILE A 201 9.80 2.13 -1.64
CA ILE A 201 11.10 2.78 -1.85
C ILE A 201 10.92 4.28 -1.66
N ALA A 202 11.52 4.83 -0.59
CA ALA A 202 11.55 6.25 -0.34
C ALA A 202 12.86 6.86 -0.85
N LEU A 203 12.76 7.82 -1.77
CA LEU A 203 13.89 8.53 -2.37
C LEU A 203 13.91 9.96 -1.84
N ILE A 204 14.90 10.28 -1.00
CA ILE A 204 15.00 11.58 -0.32
C ILE A 204 16.18 12.35 -0.89
N GLY A 205 15.92 13.53 -1.45
CA GLY A 205 16.96 14.40 -2.01
C GLY A 205 17.69 13.82 -3.24
N GLU A 206 17.12 12.79 -3.86
CA GLU A 206 17.67 12.16 -5.07
C GLU A 206 17.27 12.93 -6.32
N ARG A 207 18.06 12.79 -7.39
CA ARG A 207 17.84 13.54 -8.63
C ARG A 207 16.62 13.02 -9.42
N PRO A 208 15.88 13.87 -10.16
CA PRO A 208 14.69 13.46 -10.90
C PRO A 208 14.91 12.30 -11.89
N GLU A 209 16.07 12.24 -12.53
CA GLU A 209 16.46 11.17 -13.45
C GLU A 209 16.64 9.83 -12.73
N GLU A 210 17.19 9.83 -11.51
CA GLU A 210 17.37 8.63 -10.69
C GLU A 210 16.03 8.14 -10.13
N VAL A 211 15.15 9.06 -9.75
CA VAL A 211 13.76 8.75 -9.37
C VAL A 211 13.02 8.08 -10.52
N THR A 212 13.14 8.64 -11.72
CA THR A 212 12.48 8.10 -12.92
C THR A 212 13.00 6.71 -13.28
N ASP A 213 14.32 6.53 -13.21
CA ASP A 213 14.98 5.26 -13.44
C ASP A 213 14.54 4.17 -12.44
N MET A 214 14.42 4.51 -11.15
CA MET A 214 13.90 3.60 -10.13
C MET A 214 12.45 3.20 -10.39
N LYS A 215 11.57 4.17 -10.69
CA LYS A 215 10.14 3.94 -10.99
C LYS A 215 9.93 3.01 -12.18
N ARG A 216 10.81 3.05 -13.17
CA ARG A 216 10.74 2.17 -14.36
C ARG A 216 11.35 0.80 -14.14
N SER A 217 12.27 0.66 -13.18
CA SER A 217 13.08 -0.54 -13.01
C SER A 217 12.53 -1.53 -11.98
N VAL A 218 11.63 -1.10 -11.09
CA VAL A 218 11.20 -1.88 -9.94
C VAL A 218 9.68 -1.86 -9.81
N ARG A 219 9.09 -3.03 -9.52
CA ARG A 219 7.66 -3.17 -9.18
C ARG A 219 7.43 -2.90 -7.68
N ALA A 220 7.58 -1.65 -7.29
CA ALA A 220 7.42 -1.18 -5.90
C ALA A 220 6.63 0.12 -5.85
N GLU A 221 6.11 0.45 -4.66
CA GLU A 221 5.62 1.79 -4.39
C GLU A 221 6.81 2.74 -4.22
N VAL A 222 7.03 3.63 -5.19
CA VAL A 222 8.17 4.57 -5.18
C VAL A 222 7.71 5.97 -4.81
N ILE A 223 8.21 6.44 -3.68
CA ILE A 223 7.86 7.72 -3.04
C ILE A 223 9.06 8.65 -3.18
N SER A 224 8.84 9.86 -3.70
CA SER A 224 9.88 10.85 -4.03
C SER A 224 9.39 12.27 -3.80
#